data_AF-A0A4W6ER08-F1
#
_entry.id   AF-A0A4W6ER08-F1
#
_cell.length_a   1.000
_cell.length_b   1.000
_cell.length_c   1.000
_cell.angle_alpha   90.00
_cell.angle_beta   90.00
_cell.angle_gamma   90.00
#
_symmetry.space_group_name_H-M   'P 1'
#
loop_
_entity.id
_entity.type
_entity.pdbx_description
1 polymer ?
#
loop_
_entity_poly.entity_id
_entity_poly.type
_entity_poly.pdbx_seq_one_letter_code
_entity_poly.pdbx_strand_id
1 'polypeptide(L)'
;MADPKDQDDHDTTADSAEDSNHDPHFEPIVSLPEQDVKTLEEDEEELFKMRAKLYRFASENDPPEWKERGTGDVKLLKHKEKGTIRLLMRRDRTLKICANHHIIPMMELKPNAGSDRAWVWNTLADYADECPKPELLAIRFLNAENAQKFKVKFDECKEEVRKNLEGTGNTDSANKVAEKLEELSVKDKASEEKKEEDKKETEKKEDEKKEVKAEEKN
;
A
#
# COMPACT_ATOMS: atom_id res chain seq x y z
N MET A 1 -80.77 37.40 46.45
CA MET A 1 -80.02 38.64 46.19
C MET A 1 -78.81 38.21 45.35
N ALA A 2 -78.88 38.25 44.02
CA ALA A 2 -78.70 39.43 43.15
C ALA A 2 -77.22 39.91 43.12
N ASP A 3 -76.46 39.35 42.16
CA ASP A 3 -75.48 39.90 41.17
C ASP A 3 -74.79 41.28 41.37
N PRO A 4 -73.74 41.66 40.58
CA PRO A 4 -72.50 40.98 40.10
C PRO A 4 -71.28 41.97 39.94
N LYS A 5 -70.25 41.62 39.12
CA LYS A 5 -69.13 42.41 38.49
C LYS A 5 -67.74 42.33 39.16
N ASP A 6 -66.59 42.19 38.50
CA ASP A 6 -66.11 42.31 37.10
C ASP A 6 -64.97 41.26 36.89
N GLN A 7 -64.95 40.45 35.83
CA GLN A 7 -64.26 40.66 34.53
C GLN A 7 -62.72 40.77 34.64
N ASP A 8 -61.99 39.74 34.18
CA ASP A 8 -60.94 39.92 33.18
C ASP A 8 -60.50 38.59 32.55
N ASP A 9 -60.45 38.60 31.22
CA ASP A 9 -59.98 37.55 30.34
C ASP A 9 -58.51 37.21 30.63
N HIS A 10 -58.18 35.92 30.79
CA HIS A 10 -56.82 35.45 30.50
C HIS A 10 -56.88 34.42 29.38
N ASP A 11 -56.83 35.00 28.19
CA ASP A 11 -56.16 34.54 26.99
C ASP A 11 -55.44 33.18 27.11
N THR A 12 -55.87 32.28 26.24
CA THR A 12 -55.20 31.08 25.79
C THR A 12 -53.81 31.41 25.25
N THR A 13 -52.81 31.48 26.14
CA THR A 13 -51.42 31.29 25.73
C THR A 13 -51.20 29.81 25.49
N ALA A 14 -51.51 29.38 24.25
CA ALA A 14 -50.80 28.27 23.63
C ALA A 14 -49.33 28.70 23.52
N ASP A 15 -48.60 28.53 24.63
CA ASP A 15 -47.15 28.68 24.66
C ASP A 15 -46.60 27.53 23.82
N SER A 16 -46.20 27.88 22.60
CA SER A 16 -45.56 27.01 21.64
C SER A 16 -44.38 26.31 22.30
N ALA A 17 -44.59 25.06 22.70
CA ALA A 17 -43.51 24.10 22.97
C ALA A 17 -42.83 23.70 21.64
N GLU A 18 -42.48 24.69 20.82
CA GLU A 18 -41.72 24.51 19.61
C GLU A 18 -40.25 24.87 19.87
N ASP A 19 -39.42 23.87 19.61
CA ASP A 19 -37.98 23.96 19.36
C ASP A 19 -37.03 24.07 20.57
N SER A 20 -36.98 22.98 21.35
CA SER A 20 -35.86 22.71 22.27
C SER A 20 -34.60 22.18 21.55
N ASN A 21 -34.42 22.42 20.26
CA ASN A 21 -33.21 21.99 19.54
C ASN A 21 -32.21 23.16 19.49
N HIS A 22 -31.41 23.26 20.54
CA HIS A 22 -30.28 24.20 20.57
C HIS A 22 -29.24 23.76 19.54
N ASP A 23 -29.25 24.38 18.35
CA ASP A 23 -28.25 24.22 17.28
C ASP A 23 -27.44 25.52 17.13
N PRO A 24 -26.28 25.65 17.80
CA PRO A 24 -25.48 26.85 17.70
C PRO A 24 -24.93 27.05 16.29
N HIS A 25 -25.21 28.21 15.71
CA HIS A 25 -24.64 28.60 14.42
C HIS A 25 -23.18 29.06 14.57
N PHE A 26 -22.31 28.58 13.69
CA PHE A 26 -20.90 29.00 13.62
C PHE A 26 -20.58 29.50 12.21
N GLU A 27 -19.90 30.65 12.12
CA GLU A 27 -19.36 31.13 10.85
C GLU A 27 -18.21 30.21 10.39
N PRO A 28 -18.17 29.81 9.10
CA PRO A 28 -17.09 28.97 8.59
C PRO A 28 -15.73 29.67 8.66
N ILE A 29 -14.74 29.02 9.29
CA ILE A 29 -13.35 29.51 9.32
C ILE A 29 -12.70 29.42 7.94
N VAL A 30 -13.08 28.40 7.15
CA VAL A 30 -12.57 28.15 5.80
C VAL A 30 -13.70 27.72 4.88
N SER A 31 -13.62 28.12 3.62
CA SER A 31 -14.45 27.60 2.54
C SER A 31 -13.63 26.61 1.73
N LEU A 32 -14.06 25.35 1.68
CA LEU A 32 -13.41 24.31 0.90
C LEU A 32 -14.17 24.14 -0.42
N PRO A 33 -13.50 24.24 -1.58
CA PRO A 33 -14.13 23.94 -2.84
C PRO A 33 -14.46 22.44 -2.91
N GLU A 34 -15.51 22.09 -3.65
CA GLU A 34 -15.78 20.71 -4.00
C GLU A 34 -14.62 20.16 -4.86
N GLN A 35 -14.18 18.94 -4.54
CA GLN A 35 -13.04 18.32 -5.18
C GLN A 35 -13.39 16.89 -5.58
N ASP A 36 -13.17 16.57 -6.85
CA ASP A 36 -13.25 15.20 -7.35
C ASP A 36 -12.06 14.39 -6.82
N VAL A 37 -12.35 13.45 -5.91
CA VAL A 37 -11.34 12.56 -5.33
C VAL A 37 -11.33 11.24 -6.09
N LYS A 38 -10.17 10.87 -6.63
CA LYS A 38 -9.95 9.57 -7.26
C LYS A 38 -9.61 8.52 -6.22
N THR A 39 -10.05 7.29 -6.47
CA THR A 39 -9.77 6.15 -5.59
C THR A 39 -8.40 5.54 -5.85
N LEU A 40 -7.83 5.78 -7.05
CA LEU A 40 -6.63 5.14 -7.56
C LEU A 40 -6.79 3.61 -7.68
N GLU A 41 -8.02 3.18 -7.96
CA GLU A 41 -8.46 1.80 -8.21
C GLU A 41 -9.07 1.67 -9.63
N GLU A 42 -9.08 2.72 -10.45
CA GLU A 42 -9.82 2.80 -11.72
C GLU A 42 -9.23 1.91 -12.83
N ASP A 43 -7.91 1.70 -12.80
CA ASP A 43 -7.16 0.86 -13.75
C ASP A 43 -7.09 -0.61 -13.33
N GLU A 44 -7.87 -0.99 -12.32
CA GLU A 44 -7.86 -2.33 -11.74
C GLU A 44 -9.21 -3.04 -11.92
N GLU A 45 -9.14 -4.36 -12.01
CA GLU A 45 -10.29 -5.26 -12.04
C GLU A 45 -10.45 -5.90 -10.66
N GLU A 46 -11.68 -5.88 -10.13
CA GLU A 46 -12.03 -6.53 -8.87
C GLU A 46 -12.23 -8.03 -9.08
N LEU A 47 -11.25 -8.84 -8.67
CA LEU A 47 -11.28 -10.30 -8.77
C LEU A 47 -12.04 -10.95 -7.61
N PHE A 48 -12.11 -10.27 -6.47
CA PHE A 48 -12.75 -10.74 -5.25
C PHE A 48 -13.12 -9.55 -4.37
N LYS A 49 -14.26 -9.64 -3.70
CA LYS A 49 -14.67 -8.71 -2.66
C LYS A 49 -15.45 -9.43 -1.57
N MET A 50 -15.07 -9.21 -0.32
CA MET A 50 -15.79 -9.80 0.81
C MET A 50 -15.57 -9.05 2.11
N ARG A 51 -16.62 -9.04 2.94
CA ARG A 51 -16.56 -8.53 4.31
C ARG A 51 -15.60 -9.34 5.19
N ALA A 52 -14.68 -8.67 5.86
CA ALA A 52 -13.73 -9.30 6.78
C ALA A 52 -13.30 -8.37 7.93
N LYS A 53 -12.62 -8.97 8.91
CA LYS A 53 -11.89 -8.26 9.97
C LYS A 53 -10.42 -8.62 9.89
N LEU A 54 -9.56 -7.61 9.86
CA LEU A 54 -8.12 -7.72 9.76
C LEU A 54 -7.45 -7.40 11.08
N TYR A 55 -6.42 -8.17 11.40
CA TYR A 55 -5.57 -8.03 12.57
C TYR A 55 -4.12 -7.94 12.15
N ARG A 56 -3.32 -7.23 12.96
CA ARG A 56 -1.87 -7.16 12.88
C ARG A 56 -1.30 -7.81 14.13
N PHE A 57 -0.24 -8.59 13.97
CA PHE A 57 0.54 -9.08 15.11
C PHE A 57 1.50 -7.99 15.57
N ALA A 58 1.30 -7.49 16.79
CA ALA A 58 2.16 -6.49 17.41
C ALA A 58 3.26 -7.20 18.21
N SER A 59 4.33 -7.60 17.51
CA SER A 59 5.51 -8.25 18.12
C SER A 59 6.32 -7.32 19.02
N GLU A 60 6.12 -6.01 18.89
CA GLU A 60 6.75 -4.97 19.69
C GLU A 60 6.19 -4.87 21.12
N ASN A 61 5.04 -5.48 21.42
CA ASN A 61 4.50 -5.51 22.77
C ASN A 61 5.06 -6.71 23.57
N ASP A 62 5.03 -6.59 24.89
CA ASP A 62 5.39 -7.67 25.82
C ASP A 62 4.20 -7.97 26.75
N PRO A 63 3.47 -9.10 26.55
CA PRO A 63 3.69 -10.12 25.53
C PRO A 63 3.19 -9.71 24.12
N PRO A 64 3.69 -10.35 23.05
CA PRO A 64 3.18 -10.16 21.69
C PRO A 64 1.69 -10.50 21.58
N GLU A 65 0.94 -9.65 20.87
CA GLU A 65 -0.52 -9.79 20.79
C GLU A 65 -1.09 -9.42 19.41
N TRP A 66 -2.30 -9.92 19.13
CA TRP A 66 -3.06 -9.54 17.94
C TRP A 66 -3.87 -8.27 18.20
N LYS A 67 -3.60 -7.22 17.43
CA LYS A 67 -4.38 -5.97 17.45
C LYS A 67 -5.31 -5.87 16.24
N GLU A 68 -6.53 -5.40 16.46
CA GLU A 68 -7.45 -5.13 15.34
C GLU A 68 -6.86 -4.00 14.48
N ARG A 69 -6.66 -4.29 13.18
CA ARG A 69 -6.15 -3.33 12.21
C ARG A 69 -7.29 -2.64 11.49
N GLY A 70 -8.37 -3.35 11.17
CA GLY A 70 -9.56 -2.77 10.52
C GLY A 70 -10.67 -3.78 10.24
N THR A 71 -11.89 -3.28 10.10
CA THR A 71 -13.07 -4.04 9.67
C THR A 71 -13.66 -3.37 8.44
N GLY A 72 -13.95 -4.16 7.39
CA GLY A 72 -14.41 -3.64 6.11
C GLY A 72 -14.42 -4.69 5.01
N ASP A 73 -14.46 -4.25 3.75
CA ASP A 73 -14.38 -5.14 2.60
C ASP A 73 -12.92 -5.31 2.17
N VAL A 74 -12.45 -6.55 2.13
CA VAL A 74 -11.19 -6.93 1.48
C VAL A 74 -11.45 -7.14 -0.01
N LYS A 75 -10.58 -6.58 -0.85
CA LYS A 75 -10.57 -6.74 -2.29
C LYS A 75 -9.27 -7.36 -2.78
N LEU A 76 -9.36 -8.19 -3.80
CA LEU A 76 -8.22 -8.58 -4.64
C LEU A 76 -8.37 -7.85 -5.98
N LEU A 77 -7.40 -7.00 -6.29
CA LEU A 77 -7.45 -6.09 -7.43
C LEU A 77 -6.32 -6.42 -8.39
N LYS A 78 -6.64 -6.63 -9.68
CA LYS A 78 -5.67 -6.88 -10.74
C LYS A 78 -5.52 -5.66 -11.63
N HIS A 79 -4.30 -5.15 -11.79
CA HIS A 79 -4.02 -4.07 -12.72
C HIS A 79 -4.20 -4.53 -14.17
N LYS A 80 -5.01 -3.80 -14.95
CA LYS A 80 -5.38 -4.16 -16.32
C LYS A 80 -4.18 -4.30 -17.26
N GLU A 81 -3.25 -3.34 -17.20
CA GLU A 81 -2.06 -3.35 -18.07
C GLU A 81 -0.89 -4.19 -17.52
N LYS A 82 -0.55 -4.03 -16.23
CA LYS A 82 0.64 -4.67 -15.63
C LYS A 82 0.41 -6.12 -15.24
N GLY A 83 -0.85 -6.56 -15.11
CA GLY A 83 -1.19 -7.89 -14.62
C GLY A 83 -0.77 -8.17 -13.17
N THR A 84 -0.33 -7.15 -12.43
CA THR A 84 -0.01 -7.26 -11.00
C THR A 84 -1.29 -7.34 -10.18
N ILE A 85 -1.27 -8.11 -9.10
CA ILE A 85 -2.43 -8.27 -8.21
C ILE A 85 -2.07 -7.74 -6.82
N ARG A 86 -2.97 -6.96 -6.21
CA ARG A 86 -2.83 -6.47 -4.84
C ARG A 86 -4.04 -6.79 -3.99
N LEU A 87 -3.80 -6.93 -2.70
CA LEU A 87 -4.83 -6.95 -1.68
C LEU A 87 -5.03 -5.52 -1.18
N LEU A 88 -6.26 -5.04 -1.23
CA LEU A 88 -6.65 -3.73 -0.71
C LEU A 88 -7.82 -3.88 0.25
N MET A 89 -7.75 -3.25 1.42
CA MET A 89 -8.84 -3.25 2.39
C MET A 89 -8.99 -1.87 3.01
N ARG A 90 -10.24 -1.39 3.11
CA ARG A 90 -10.59 -0.10 3.72
C ARG A 90 -11.49 -0.32 4.93
N ARG A 91 -11.35 0.53 5.95
CA ARG A 91 -12.21 0.52 7.13
C ARG A 91 -13.58 1.11 6.83
N ASP A 92 -14.61 0.55 7.45
CA ASP A 92 -15.94 1.14 7.44
C ASP A 92 -15.95 2.59 7.94
N ARG A 93 -16.87 3.38 7.39
CA ARG A 93 -17.14 4.79 7.73
C ARG A 93 -16.00 5.75 7.40
N THR A 94 -14.79 5.46 7.84
CA THR A 94 -13.60 6.31 7.65
C THR A 94 -12.96 6.14 6.27
N LEU A 95 -13.21 5.01 5.59
CA LEU A 95 -12.64 4.64 4.29
C LEU A 95 -11.11 4.61 4.22
N LYS A 96 -10.44 4.73 5.39
CA LYS A 96 -8.98 4.63 5.52
C LYS A 96 -8.52 3.23 5.18
N ILE A 97 -7.42 3.16 4.43
CA ILE A 97 -6.77 1.90 4.08
C ILE A 97 -6.24 1.22 5.37
N CYS A 98 -6.46 -0.09 5.48
CA CYS A 98 -5.92 -0.91 6.57
C CYS A 98 -5.06 -2.09 6.10
N ALA A 99 -5.08 -2.40 4.80
CA ALA A 99 -4.10 -3.24 4.12
C ALA A 99 -3.97 -2.79 2.67
N ASN A 100 -2.73 -2.74 2.16
CA ASN A 100 -2.43 -2.45 0.76
C ASN A 100 -1.07 -3.05 0.42
N HIS A 101 -1.04 -4.24 -0.19
CA HIS A 101 0.20 -4.90 -0.61
C HIS A 101 -0.03 -5.80 -1.82
N HIS A 102 1.03 -6.01 -2.60
CA HIS A 102 0.99 -6.95 -3.71
C HIS A 102 0.96 -8.41 -3.23
N ILE A 103 0.23 -9.25 -3.95
CA ILE A 103 0.33 -10.70 -3.79
C ILE A 103 1.61 -11.14 -4.49
N ILE A 104 2.47 -11.84 -3.76
CA ILE A 104 3.72 -12.41 -4.27
C ILE A 104 3.60 -13.94 -4.35
N PRO A 105 4.26 -14.61 -5.31
CA PRO A 105 4.17 -16.07 -5.48
C PRO A 105 4.55 -16.90 -4.25
N MET A 106 5.42 -16.36 -3.37
CA MET A 106 5.88 -17.05 -2.16
C MET A 106 4.96 -16.83 -0.94
N MET A 107 3.90 -16.01 -1.07
CA MET A 107 2.98 -15.73 0.03
C MET A 107 2.08 -16.94 0.29
N GLU A 108 1.91 -17.31 1.55
CA GLU A 108 1.12 -18.48 1.95
C GLU A 108 0.11 -18.12 3.05
N LEU A 109 -1.16 -18.45 2.81
CA LEU A 109 -2.21 -18.38 3.82
C LEU A 109 -2.16 -19.63 4.71
N LYS A 110 -1.77 -19.46 5.97
CA LYS A 110 -1.74 -20.51 6.99
C LYS A 110 -2.97 -20.42 7.90
N PRO A 111 -3.56 -21.56 8.32
CA PRO A 111 -4.69 -21.54 9.23
C PRO A 111 -4.28 -20.94 10.59
N ASN A 112 -5.15 -20.14 11.21
CA ASN A 112 -4.90 -19.65 12.56
C ASN A 112 -5.29 -20.71 13.61
N ALA A 113 -4.42 -20.96 14.58
CA ALA A 113 -4.73 -21.88 15.67
C ALA A 113 -5.99 -21.40 16.44
N GLY A 114 -7.00 -22.25 16.54
CA GLY A 114 -8.26 -21.94 17.23
C GLY A 114 -9.32 -21.22 16.39
N SER A 115 -9.16 -21.07 15.08
CA SER A 115 -10.21 -20.55 14.20
C SER A 115 -10.24 -21.25 12.85
N ASP A 116 -11.40 -21.80 12.47
CA ASP A 116 -11.70 -22.39 11.17
C ASP A 116 -11.98 -21.35 10.06
N ARG A 117 -12.21 -20.10 10.46
CA ARG A 117 -12.59 -18.98 9.58
C ARG A 117 -11.54 -17.87 9.49
N ALA A 118 -10.28 -18.19 9.80
CA ALA A 118 -9.20 -17.20 9.78
C ALA A 118 -7.91 -17.72 9.14
N TRP A 119 -7.23 -16.84 8.42
CA TRP A 119 -5.94 -17.09 7.77
C TRP A 119 -4.90 -16.08 8.25
N VAL A 120 -3.66 -16.53 8.33
CA VAL A 120 -2.48 -15.75 8.71
C VAL A 120 -1.47 -15.78 7.57
N TRP A 121 -0.86 -14.64 7.24
CA TRP A 121 0.23 -14.55 6.28
C TRP A 121 1.17 -13.40 6.62
N ASN A 122 2.39 -13.47 6.06
CA ASN A 122 3.38 -12.41 6.15
C ASN A 122 3.39 -11.60 4.85
N THR A 123 3.48 -10.28 4.97
CA THR A 123 3.76 -9.37 3.86
C THR A 123 4.99 -8.53 4.19
N LEU A 124 5.91 -8.36 3.24
CA LEU A 124 7.17 -7.65 3.46
C LEU A 124 7.03 -6.12 3.32
N ALA A 125 5.99 -5.66 2.62
CA ALA A 125 5.79 -4.25 2.30
C ALA A 125 4.29 -3.91 2.20
N ASP A 126 3.59 -3.91 3.34
CA ASP A 126 2.26 -3.30 3.46
C ASP A 126 2.36 -1.78 3.44
N TYR A 127 1.53 -1.14 2.63
CA TYR A 127 1.54 0.30 2.37
C TYR A 127 0.27 0.99 2.87
N ALA A 128 -0.42 0.42 3.87
CA ALA A 128 -1.65 1.00 4.40
C ALA A 128 -1.45 2.34 5.14
N ASP A 129 -0.24 2.57 5.67
CA ASP A 129 0.14 3.80 6.36
C ASP A 129 1.01 4.72 5.47
N GLU A 130 0.91 4.58 4.13
CA GLU A 130 1.72 5.32 3.14
C GLU A 130 3.25 5.15 3.28
N CYS A 131 3.66 4.11 3.98
CA CYS A 131 5.05 3.74 4.20
C CYS A 131 5.15 2.21 4.19
N PRO A 132 6.09 1.60 3.43
CA PRO A 132 6.20 0.16 3.31
C PRO A 132 6.68 -0.44 4.65
N LYS A 133 5.88 -1.33 5.23
CA LYS A 133 6.19 -2.00 6.49
C LYS A 133 6.04 -3.52 6.35
N PRO A 134 6.95 -4.32 6.94
CA PRO A 134 6.73 -5.75 7.09
C PRO A 134 5.63 -5.97 8.13
N GLU A 135 4.66 -6.82 7.81
CA GLU A 135 3.50 -7.09 8.65
C GLU A 135 3.17 -8.58 8.68
N LEU A 136 2.86 -9.09 9.87
CA LEU A 136 2.20 -10.38 10.03
C LEU A 136 0.71 -10.12 10.25
N LEU A 137 -0.09 -10.49 9.25
CA LEU A 137 -1.51 -10.18 9.19
C LEU A 137 -2.33 -11.44 9.44
N ALA A 138 -3.47 -11.26 10.10
CA ALA A 138 -4.51 -12.28 10.18
C ALA A 138 -5.84 -11.70 9.72
N ILE A 139 -6.58 -12.45 8.91
CA ILE A 139 -7.91 -12.05 8.44
C ILE A 139 -8.94 -13.07 8.88
N ARG A 140 -10.06 -12.59 9.40
CA ARG A 140 -11.18 -13.41 9.85
C ARG A 140 -12.45 -13.07 9.08
N PHE A 141 -13.12 -14.11 8.60
CA PHE A 141 -14.39 -14.01 7.89
C PHE A 141 -15.57 -14.39 8.78
N LEU A 142 -16.80 -14.15 8.30
CA LEU A 142 -18.01 -14.49 9.03
C LEU A 142 -18.10 -15.99 9.37
N ASN A 143 -17.85 -16.84 8.39
CA ASN A 143 -17.94 -18.30 8.47
C ASN A 143 -16.74 -18.97 7.76
N ALA A 144 -16.57 -20.28 7.99
CA ALA A 144 -15.48 -21.06 7.40
C ALA A 144 -15.56 -21.11 5.86
N GLU A 145 -16.77 -21.20 5.30
CA GLU A 145 -16.98 -21.21 3.85
C GLU A 145 -16.42 -19.97 3.15
N ASN A 146 -16.68 -18.78 3.72
CA ASN A 146 -16.15 -17.52 3.21
C ASN A 146 -14.63 -17.47 3.32
N ALA A 147 -14.06 -17.98 4.41
CA ALA A 147 -12.62 -18.11 4.54
C ALA A 147 -12.03 -19.02 3.47
N GLN A 148 -12.67 -20.15 3.15
CA GLN A 148 -12.21 -21.04 2.07
C GLN A 148 -12.33 -20.37 0.69
N LYS A 149 -13.43 -19.66 0.41
CA LYS A 149 -13.59 -18.90 -0.84
C LYS A 149 -12.48 -17.87 -1.02
N PHE A 150 -12.13 -17.13 0.04
CA PHE A 150 -11.01 -16.22 0.02
C PHE A 150 -9.69 -16.95 -0.25
N LYS A 151 -9.43 -18.07 0.43
CA LYS A 151 -8.20 -18.83 0.23
C LYS A 151 -8.05 -19.34 -1.20
N VAL A 152 -9.10 -19.94 -1.76
CA VAL A 152 -9.11 -20.41 -3.16
C VAL A 152 -8.80 -19.25 -4.09
N LYS A 153 -9.48 -18.12 -3.91
CA LYS A 153 -9.28 -16.96 -4.80
C LYS A 153 -7.91 -16.31 -4.65
N PHE A 154 -7.37 -16.30 -3.44
CA PHE A 154 -6.02 -15.84 -3.14
C PHE A 154 -4.96 -16.74 -3.79
N ASP A 155 -5.11 -18.06 -3.67
CA ASP A 155 -4.20 -19.03 -4.28
C ASP A 155 -4.28 -18.98 -5.82
N GLU A 156 -5.45 -18.77 -6.42
CA GLU A 156 -5.60 -18.49 -7.85
C GLU A 156 -4.82 -17.24 -8.28
N CYS A 157 -4.96 -16.13 -7.55
CA CYS A 157 -4.25 -14.88 -7.84
C CYS A 157 -2.72 -15.07 -7.74
N LYS A 158 -2.25 -15.85 -6.76
CA LYS A 158 -0.84 -16.17 -6.58
C LYS A 158 -0.27 -16.93 -7.76
N GLU A 159 -0.99 -17.95 -8.25
CA GLU A 159 -0.58 -18.71 -9.44
C GLU A 159 -0.63 -17.86 -10.72
N GLU A 160 -1.59 -16.95 -10.83
CA GLU A 160 -1.66 -16.01 -11.96
C GLU A 160 -0.47 -15.04 -11.97
N VAL A 161 -0.11 -14.47 -10.82
CA VAL A 161 1.08 -13.62 -10.68
C VAL A 161 2.34 -14.39 -11.01
N ARG A 162 2.45 -15.65 -10.57
CA ARG A 162 3.58 -16.54 -10.90
C ARG A 162 3.70 -16.75 -12.41
N LYS A 163 2.61 -17.09 -13.09
CA LYS A 163 2.59 -17.27 -14.55
C LYS A 163 2.97 -15.99 -15.30
N ASN A 164 2.50 -14.84 -14.84
CA ASN A 164 2.85 -13.55 -15.45
C ASN A 164 4.35 -13.23 -15.32
N LEU A 165 4.97 -13.58 -14.18
CA LEU A 165 6.41 -13.45 -13.98
C LEU A 165 7.23 -14.41 -14.86
N GLU A 166 6.77 -15.66 -15.02
CA GLU A 166 7.43 -16.66 -15.87
C GLU A 166 7.25 -16.34 -17.36
N GLY A 167 6.07 -15.82 -17.77
CA GLY A 167 5.74 -15.47 -19.15
C GLY A 167 6.37 -14.18 -19.67
N THR A 168 6.77 -13.26 -18.79
CA THR A 168 7.55 -12.06 -19.15
C THR A 168 9.05 -12.35 -19.34
N GLY A 169 9.48 -13.60 -19.10
CA GLY A 169 10.85 -14.06 -19.32
C GLY A 169 11.22 -14.36 -20.78
N ASN A 170 10.31 -14.19 -21.76
CA ASN A 170 10.60 -14.47 -23.16
C ASN A 170 10.37 -13.23 -24.05
N THR A 171 11.49 -12.67 -24.52
CA THR A 171 11.65 -11.87 -25.77
C THR A 171 10.74 -10.65 -25.97
N ASP A 172 11.06 -9.51 -25.34
CA ASP A 172 10.79 -8.19 -25.95
C ASP A 172 11.53 -7.03 -25.26
N SER A 173 11.78 -7.10 -23.94
CA SER A 173 12.49 -6.02 -23.22
C SER A 173 14.01 -6.02 -23.45
N ALA A 174 14.61 -7.17 -23.78
CA ALA A 174 16.04 -7.24 -24.12
C ALA A 174 16.35 -6.65 -25.51
N ASN A 175 15.49 -6.87 -26.50
CA ASN A 175 15.66 -6.31 -27.85
C ASN A 175 15.45 -4.79 -27.87
N LYS A 176 14.51 -4.27 -27.08
CA LYS A 176 14.25 -2.82 -27.04
C LYS A 176 15.35 -2.00 -26.36
N VAL A 177 16.10 -2.62 -25.45
CA VAL A 177 17.29 -2.01 -24.82
C VAL A 177 18.50 -2.14 -25.74
N ALA A 178 18.64 -3.25 -26.48
CA ALA A 178 19.69 -3.43 -27.48
C ALA A 178 19.54 -2.47 -28.68
N GLU A 179 18.33 -2.31 -29.24
CA GLU A 179 18.05 -1.37 -30.34
C GLU A 179 18.34 0.08 -29.92
N LYS A 180 17.99 0.46 -28.69
CA LYS A 180 18.34 1.80 -28.15
C LYS A 180 19.83 2.00 -27.91
N LEU A 181 20.58 0.94 -27.59
CA LEU A 181 22.04 1.02 -27.44
C LEU A 181 22.76 1.14 -28.80
N GLU A 182 22.23 0.52 -29.85
CA GLU A 182 22.80 0.59 -31.19
C GLU A 182 22.56 1.94 -31.88
N GLU A 183 21.41 2.59 -31.65
CA GLU A 183 21.16 3.96 -32.14
C GLU A 183 22.11 5.02 -31.53
N LEU A 184 22.65 4.77 -30.35
CA LEU A 184 23.56 5.68 -29.64
C LEU A 184 25.04 5.50 -30.02
N SER A 185 25.41 4.45 -30.78
CA SER A 185 26.80 4.06 -30.99
C SER A 185 27.40 4.39 -32.37
N VAL A 186 26.84 5.36 -33.11
CA VAL A 186 27.42 5.75 -34.42
C VAL A 186 27.63 7.25 -34.56
N LYS A 187 28.66 7.77 -33.88
CA LYS A 187 29.61 8.77 -34.41
C LYS A 187 30.72 8.99 -33.40
N ASP A 188 31.91 8.46 -33.71
CA ASP A 188 33.15 9.21 -33.54
C ASP A 188 34.22 8.63 -34.47
N LYS A 189 34.38 9.30 -35.61
CA LYS A 189 35.60 9.27 -36.40
C LYS A 189 36.59 10.22 -35.73
N ALA A 190 37.59 9.67 -35.04
CA ALA A 190 38.93 10.26 -34.91
C ALA A 190 39.88 9.19 -34.35
N SER A 191 40.33 8.31 -35.24
CA SER A 191 41.51 7.48 -35.04
C SER A 191 42.77 8.34 -35.19
N GLU A 192 43.83 7.89 -34.52
CA GLU A 192 45.24 8.30 -34.68
C GLU A 192 45.68 9.53 -33.89
N GLU A 193 46.00 9.32 -32.61
CA GLU A 193 47.14 9.90 -31.87
C GLU A 193 46.92 9.60 -30.38
N LYS A 194 47.38 8.43 -29.88
CA LYS A 194 47.63 8.12 -28.43
C LYS A 194 48.01 6.67 -28.17
N LYS A 195 48.85 6.07 -29.05
CA LYS A 195 49.44 4.74 -28.82
C LYS A 195 50.94 4.77 -28.50
N GLU A 196 51.51 5.94 -28.22
CA GLU A 196 52.94 6.08 -27.89
C GLU A 196 53.26 6.55 -26.46
N GLU A 197 52.30 6.97 -25.63
CA GLU A 197 52.62 7.45 -24.28
C GLU A 197 52.51 6.38 -23.16
N ASP A 198 51.76 5.30 -23.38
CA ASP A 198 51.51 4.30 -22.32
C ASP A 198 52.62 3.23 -22.16
N LYS A 199 53.76 3.44 -22.81
CA LYS A 199 54.95 2.57 -22.70
C LYS A 199 56.14 3.23 -21.98
N LYS A 200 56.00 4.48 -21.51
CA LYS A 200 57.08 5.20 -20.81
C LYS A 200 56.85 5.43 -19.31
N GLU A 201 55.66 5.12 -18.78
CA GLU A 201 55.36 5.37 -17.36
C GLU A 201 55.46 4.12 -16.47
N THR A 202 55.54 2.92 -17.06
CA THR A 202 55.66 1.66 -16.30
C THR A 202 57.10 1.35 -15.89
N GLU A 203 58.12 1.92 -16.55
CA GLU A 203 59.53 1.73 -16.19
C GLU A 203 60.07 2.76 -15.16
N LYS A 204 59.31 3.82 -14.84
CA LYS A 204 59.76 4.84 -13.86
C LYS A 204 59.30 4.61 -12.42
N LYS A 205 58.35 3.71 -12.16
CA LYS A 205 57.82 3.45 -10.80
C LYS A 205 58.49 2.28 -10.06
N GLU A 206 59.38 1.52 -10.72
CA GLU A 206 60.14 0.44 -10.06
C GLU A 206 61.49 0.87 -9.48
N ASP A 207 62.09 1.98 -9.92
CA ASP A 207 63.34 2.49 -9.34
C ASP A 207 63.11 3.36 -8.08
N GLU A 208 62.00 4.09 -7.99
CA GLU A 208 61.72 4.99 -6.85
C GLU A 208 61.34 4.23 -5.55
N LYS A 209 61.02 2.93 -5.65
CA LYS A 209 60.70 2.08 -4.49
C LYS A 209 61.91 1.39 -3.87
N LYS A 210 63.09 1.48 -4.49
CA LYS A 210 64.34 0.86 -3.99
C LYS A 210 65.24 1.82 -3.22
N GLU A 211 65.14 3.14 -3.43
CA GLU A 211 65.93 4.13 -2.65
C GLU A 211 65.33 4.47 -1.28
N VAL A 212 64.00 4.48 -1.12
CA VAL A 212 63.37 4.85 0.18
C VAL A 212 63.54 3.77 1.26
N LYS A 213 63.87 2.51 0.90
CA LYS A 213 64.08 1.42 1.87
C LYS A 213 65.52 1.31 2.41
N ALA A 214 66.45 2.14 1.94
CA ALA A 214 67.84 2.14 2.40
C ALA A 214 68.13 3.17 3.50
N GLU A 215 67.25 4.15 3.75
CA GLU A 215 67.48 5.21 4.76
C GLU A 215 66.76 5.01 6.11
N GLU A 216 65.88 4.02 6.25
CA GLU A 216 65.19 3.73 7.54
C GLU A 216 65.82 2.58 8.35
N LYS A 217 67.05 2.19 8.02
CA LYS A 217 67.80 1.13 8.74
C LYS A 217 69.17 1.55 9.27
N ASN A 218 69.37 2.84 9.52
CA ASN A 218 70.45 3.36 10.35
C ASN A 218 69.91 3.93 11.66
#